data_AF-A0A843YXD7-F1
#
_entry.id   AF-A0A843YXD7-F1
#
_cell.length_a   1.000
_cell.length_b   1.000
_cell.length_c   1.000
_cell.angle_alpha   90.00
_cell.angle_beta   90.00
_cell.angle_gamma   90.00
#
_symmetry.space_group_name_H-M   'P 1'
#
loop_
_entity.id
_entity.type
_entity.pdbx_description
1 polymer ?
#
loop_
_entity_poly.entity_id
_entity_poly.type
_entity_poly.pdbx_seq_one_letter_code
_entity_poly.pdbx_strand_id
1 'polypeptide(L)' 'MAVTQSDIDSLNAAIASGTRQVTLGGQSVTYQTTESLIKARDNLKQELVNQQAVAGGAVRSKRSMLYYVGRGYD' A
#
# COMPACT_ATOMS: atom_id res chain seq x y z
N MET A 1 13.46 -2.32 0.10
CA MET A 1 13.03 -2.63 1.48
C MET A 1 11.52 -2.56 1.52
N ALA A 2 10.84 -3.41 2.30
CA ALA A 2 9.39 -3.31 2.48
C ALA A 2 9.05 -1.99 3.21
N VAL A 3 7.88 -1.44 2.96
CA VAL A 3 7.44 -0.19 3.62
C VAL A 3 7.06 -0.55 5.05
N THR A 4 7.61 0.16 6.03
CA THR A 4 7.37 -0.14 7.44
C THR A 4 6.41 0.85 8.07
N GLN A 5 5.71 0.42 9.13
CA GLN A 5 4.84 1.31 9.89
C GLN A 5 5.62 2.51 10.50
N SER A 6 6.89 2.29 10.86
CA SER A 6 7.80 3.33 11.35
C SER A 6 8.05 4.44 10.33
N ASP A 7 8.03 4.12 9.03
CA ASP A 7 8.19 5.12 7.97
C ASP A 7 6.96 6.05 7.93
N ILE A 8 5.76 5.47 8.08
CA ILE A 8 4.49 6.20 8.12
C ILE A 8 4.43 7.10 9.36
N ASP A 9 4.88 6.62 10.51
CA ASP A 9 4.90 7.39 11.76
C ASP A 9 5.89 8.56 11.69
N SER A 10 7.05 8.36 11.06
CA SER A 10 8.03 9.42 10.81
C SER A 10 7.46 10.52 9.93
N LEU A 11 6.70 10.16 8.88
CA LEU A 11 5.98 11.12 8.04
C LEU A 11 4.87 11.85 8.82
N ASN A 12 4.08 11.16 9.64
CA ASN A 12 3.06 11.81 10.47
C ASN A 12 3.67 12.82 11.45
N ALA A 13 4.79 12.47 12.08
CA ALA A 13 5.50 13.37 12.99
C ALA A 13 6.00 14.64 12.27
N ALA A 14 6.53 14.50 11.05
CA ALA A 14 6.96 15.64 10.24
C ALA A 14 5.80 16.53 9.77
N ILE A 15 4.66 15.93 9.40
CA ILE A 15 3.44 16.69 9.08
C ILE A 15 3.00 17.50 10.31
N ALA A 16 2.97 16.87 11.49
CA ALA A 16 2.54 17.50 12.73
C ALA A 16 3.48 18.62 13.21
N SER A 17 4.79 18.45 13.01
CA SER A 17 5.80 19.46 13.36
C SER A 17 5.95 20.57 12.30
N GLY A 18 5.38 20.37 11.11
CA GLY A 18 5.53 21.29 9.97
C GLY A 18 6.90 21.21 9.29
N THR A 19 7.71 20.18 9.58
CA THR A 19 9.00 19.97 8.92
C THR A 19 8.82 19.27 7.58
N ARG A 20 9.68 19.61 6.61
CA ARG A 20 9.65 19.00 5.27
C ARG A 20 10.70 17.92 5.07
N GLN A 21 11.38 17.52 6.14
CA GLN A 21 12.45 16.52 6.09
C GLN A 21 12.06 15.33 6.96
N VAL A 22 12.20 14.13 6.42
CA VAL A 22 12.01 12.86 7.15
C VAL A 22 13.12 11.90 6.80
N THR A 23 13.45 11.03 7.75
CA THR A 23 14.39 9.93 7.53
C THR A 23 13.60 8.66 7.24
N LEU A 24 13.77 8.11 6.05
CA LEU A 24 13.13 6.88 5.59
C LEU A 24 14.22 5.84 5.32
N GLY A 25 14.16 4.69 5.99
CA GLY A 25 15.16 3.63 5.80
C GLY A 25 16.62 4.06 5.99
N GLY A 26 16.89 5.06 6.84
CA GLY A 26 18.23 5.61 7.09
C GLY A 26 18.66 6.72 6.13
N GLN A 27 17.84 7.08 5.15
CA GLN A 27 18.10 8.21 4.24
C GLN A 27 17.20 9.40 4.57
N SER A 28 17.79 10.59 4.68
CA SER A 28 17.01 11.82 4.83
C SER A 28 16.47 12.27 3.47
N VAL A 29 15.15 12.40 3.38
CA VAL A 29 14.43 12.88 2.20
C VAL A 29 13.78 14.21 2.54
N THR A 30 14.12 15.24 1.77
CA THR A 30 13.53 16.58 1.90
C THR A 30 12.47 16.79 0.83
N TYR A 31 11.24 17.01 1.28
CA TYR A 31 10.09 17.31 0.44
C TYR A 31 10.00 18.82 0.19
N GLN A 32 9.57 19.19 -1.02
CA GLN A 32 9.46 20.59 -1.40
C GLN A 32 8.20 21.25 -0.85
N THR A 33 7.10 20.52 -0.67
CA THR A 33 5.81 21.05 -0.19
C THR A 33 5.16 20.12 0.85
N THR A 34 4.26 20.67 1.67
CA THR A 34 3.48 19.86 2.62
C THR A 34 2.55 18.88 1.89
N GLU A 35 2.02 19.28 0.73
CA GLU A 35 1.20 18.40 -0.11
C GLU A 35 1.98 17.18 -0.62
N SER A 36 3.25 17.34 -1.02
CA SER A 36 4.05 16.19 -1.45
C SER A 36 4.34 15.24 -0.29
N LEU A 37 4.45 15.77 0.93
CA LEU A 37 4.64 14.99 2.15
C LEU A 37 3.36 14.20 2.53
N ILE A 38 2.19 14.82 2.40
CA ILE A 38 0.89 14.14 2.58
C ILE A 38 0.71 13.03 1.53
N LYS A 39 0.99 13.32 0.26
CA LYS A 39 0.96 12.32 -0.82
C LYS A 39 1.93 11.18 -0.57
N ALA A 40 3.13 11.45 -0.06
CA ALA A 40 4.09 10.41 0.29
C ALA A 40 3.54 9.48 1.38
N ARG A 41 2.96 10.04 2.45
CA ARG A 41 2.29 9.25 3.50
C ARG A 41 1.18 8.36 2.94
N ASP A 42 0.33 8.89 2.09
CA ASP A 42 -0.80 8.15 1.53
C ASP A 42 -0.34 7.02 0.59
N ASN A 43 0.71 7.25 -0.20
CA ASN A 43 1.35 6.20 -1.01
C ASN A 43 1.92 5.08 -0.13
N LEU A 44 2.67 5.41 0.94
CA LEU A 44 3.24 4.40 1.83
C LEU A 44 2.15 3.56 2.54
N LYS A 45 1.04 4.19 2.93
CA LYS A 45 -0.12 3.46 3.46
C LYS A 45 -0.69 2.48 2.44
N GLN A 46 -0.85 2.89 1.18
CA GLN A 46 -1.33 2.01 0.12
C GLN A 46 -0.35 0.87 -0.15
N GLU A 47 0.95 1.15 -0.19
CA GLU A 47 1.97 0.10 -0.36
C GLU A 47 1.95 -0.90 0.79
N LEU A 48 1.77 -0.44 2.04
CA LEU A 48 1.68 -1.32 3.19
C LEU A 48 0.42 -2.22 3.14
N VAL A 49 -0.73 -1.67 2.74
CA VAL A 49 -1.96 -2.45 2.51
C VAL A 49 -1.77 -3.46 1.39
N ASN A 50 -1.13 -3.06 0.28
CA ASN A 50 -0.85 -3.96 -0.84
C ASN A 50 0.13 -5.07 -0.43
N GLN A 51 1.17 -4.76 0.34
CA GLN A 51 2.12 -5.73 0.89
C GLN A 51 1.40 -6.72 1.81
N GLN A 52 0.50 -6.27 2.67
CA GLN A 52 -0.34 -7.14 3.50
C GLN A 52 -1.29 -8.02 2.68
N ALA A 53 -1.89 -7.48 1.60
CA ALA A 53 -2.76 -8.24 0.72
C ALA A 53 -2.02 -9.35 -0.06
N VAL A 54 -0.79 -9.07 -0.50
CA VAL A 54 0.09 -10.05 -1.15
C VAL A 54 0.59 -11.09 -0.14
N ALA A 55 1.01 -10.67 1.04
CA ALA A 55 1.48 -11.57 2.11
C ALA A 55 0.37 -12.48 2.66
N GLY A 56 -0.88 -11.99 2.68
CA GLY A 56 -2.06 -12.73 3.13
C GLY A 56 -2.63 -13.73 2.13
N GLY A 57 -2.02 -13.93 0.96
CA GLY A 57 -2.44 -14.96 -0.01
C GLY A 57 -3.82 -14.71 -0.64
N ALA A 58 -4.33 -13.47 -0.61
CA ALA A 58 -5.62 -13.12 -1.20
C ALA A 58 -5.54 -12.98 -2.73
N VAL A 59 -4.96 -13.96 -3.43
CA VAL A 59 -5.23 -14.13 -4.86
C VAL A 59 -6.67 -14.63 -4.95
N ARG A 60 -7.63 -13.71 -5.14
CA ARG A 60 -9.05 -14.04 -5.35
C ARG A 60 -9.13 -15.03 -6.52
N SER A 61 -9.27 -16.31 -6.21
CA SER A 61 -9.48 -17.36 -7.21
C SER A 61 -10.78 -17.06 -7.95
N LYS A 62 -10.67 -16.64 -9.22
CA LYS A 62 -11.82 -16.58 -10.12
C LYS A 62 -12.19 -18.02 -10.48
N ARG A 63 -12.98 -18.68 -9.63
CA ARG A 63 -13.61 -19.95 -9.99
C ARG A 63 -14.59 -19.67 -11.13
N SER A 64 -14.21 -20.01 -12.35
CA SER A 64 -15.13 -20.07 -13.48
C SER A 64 -16.09 -21.25 -13.26
N MET A 65 -17.35 -20.94 -12.96
CA MET A 65 -18.41 -21.94 -12.89
C MET A 65 -18.72 -22.41 -14.32
N LEU A 66 -18.16 -23.55 -14.73
CA LEU A 66 -18.52 -24.21 -15.99
C LEU A 66 -19.91 -24.82 -15.83
N TYR A 67 -20.93 -24.16 -16.37
CA TYR A 67 -22.28 -24.72 -16.49
C TYR A 67 -22.29 -25.82 -17.55
N TYR A 68 -22.38 -27.07 -17.10
CA TYR A 68 -22.61 -28.22 -17.97
C TYR A 68 -24.11 -28.37 -18.22
N VAL A 69 -24.61 -27.80 -19.33
CA VAL A 69 -25.96 -28.08 -19.81
C VAL A 69 -25.90 -29.44 -20.52
N GLY A 70 -26.32 -30.47 -19.79
CA GLY A 70 -26.48 -31.82 -20.34
C GLY A 70 -27.42 -31.81 -21.53
N ARG A 71 -26.92 -32.28 -22.68
CA ARG A 71 -27.74 -32.57 -23.86
C ARG A 71 -28.49 -33.88 -23.56
N GLY A 72 -29.78 -33.75 -23.23
CA GLY A 72 -30.69 -34.89 -23.11
C GLY A 72 -30.73 -35.67 -24.42
N TYR A 73 -30.70 -36.98 -24.31
CA TYR A 73 -30.90 -37.92 -25.42
C TYR A 73 -32.41 -38.00 -25.71
N ASP A 74 -32.78 -37.90 -26.99
CA ASP A 74 -34.08 -38.35 -27.55
C ASP A 74 -33.84 -39.72 -28.20
#